data_AF-A0A064CDW4-F1
#
_entry.id   AF-A0A064CDW4-F1
#
_cell.length_a   1.000
_cell.length_b   1.000
_cell.length_c   1.000
_cell.angle_alpha   90.00
_cell.angle_beta   90.00
_cell.angle_gamma   90.00
#
_symmetry.space_group_name_H-M   'P 1'
#
loop_
_entity.id
_entity.type
_entity.pdbx_description
1 polymer ?
#
loop_
_entity_poly.entity_id
_entity_poly.type
_entity_poly.pdbx_seq_one_letter_code
_entity_poly.pdbx_strand_id
1 'polypeptide(L)' 'MKTMDEETQIGHLVARLAAQYPGLPSATVSEVVHELYGRFHGARVREFVPLFVERRARTALDELNVSYVPEERHAEPAAV' A
#
# COMPACT_ATOMS: atom_id res chain seq x y z
N MET A 1 -17.32 20.91 -3.08
CA MET A 1 -16.23 20.09 -2.50
C MET A 1 -15.49 19.47 -3.67
N LYS A 2 -14.20 19.77 -3.85
CA LYS A 2 -13.42 19.25 -4.99
C LYS A 2 -12.95 17.86 -4.62
N THR A 3 -13.51 16.83 -5.25
CA THR A 3 -12.98 15.46 -5.14
C THR A 3 -11.58 15.46 -5.72
N MET A 4 -10.60 14.91 -4.99
CA MET A 4 -9.23 14.77 -5.51
C MET A 4 -9.26 13.88 -6.75
N ASP A 5 -8.44 14.23 -7.75
CA ASP A 5 -8.24 13.41 -8.94
C ASP A 5 -7.71 12.02 -8.56
N GLU A 6 -8.10 11.01 -9.31
CA GLU A 6 -7.85 9.58 -9.01
C GLU A 6 -6.37 9.30 -8.74
N GLU A 7 -5.46 9.86 -9.53
CA GLU A 7 -4.01 9.70 -9.35
C GLU A 7 -3.53 10.24 -7.99
N THR A 8 -4.12 11.35 -7.54
CA THR A 8 -3.82 11.91 -6.22
C THR A 8 -4.36 11.02 -5.11
N GLN A 9 -5.54 10.43 -5.30
CA GLN A 9 -6.11 9.45 -4.37
C GLN A 9 -5.22 8.20 -4.26
N ILE A 10 -4.67 7.72 -5.38
CA ILE A 10 -3.71 6.61 -5.41
C ILE A 10 -2.40 6.99 -4.70
N GLY A 11 -1.85 8.18 -4.94
CA GLY A 11 -0.65 8.65 -4.23
C GLY A 11 -0.85 8.71 -2.71
N HIS A 12 -1.99 9.22 -2.25
CA HIS A 12 -2.36 9.23 -0.83
C HIS A 12 -2.56 7.84 -0.26
N LEU A 13 -3.11 6.92 -1.05
CA LEU A 13 -3.27 5.52 -0.68
C LEU A 13 -1.91 4.85 -0.45
N VAL A 14 -0.94 5.05 -1.35
CA VAL A 14 0.43 4.52 -1.20
C VAL A 14 1.05 5.00 0.11
N ALA A 15 1.01 6.31 0.37
CA ALA A 15 1.57 6.89 1.60
C ALA A 15 0.93 6.28 2.87
N ARG A 16 -0.39 6.13 2.86
CA ARG A 16 -1.14 5.56 4.00
C ARG A 16 -0.86 4.07 4.18
N LEU A 17 -0.73 3.30 3.11
CA LEU A 17 -0.39 1.88 3.21
C LEU A 17 1.06 1.70 3.67
N ALA A 18 2.01 2.49 3.17
CA ALA A 18 3.40 2.41 3.60
C ALA A 18 3.56 2.66 5.11
N ALA A 19 2.76 3.59 5.66
CA ALA A 19 2.72 3.83 7.10
C ALA A 19 2.06 2.70 7.91
N GLN A 20 1.10 1.95 7.33
CA GLN A 20 0.41 0.83 7.99
C GLN A 20 1.20 -0.48 7.96
N TYR A 21 2.11 -0.64 6.99
CA TYR A 21 2.94 -1.84 6.81
C TYR A 21 4.43 -1.48 6.98
N PRO A 22 4.89 -1.04 8.16
CA PRO A 22 6.27 -0.60 8.37
C PRO A 22 7.31 -1.72 8.23
N GLY A 23 6.90 -2.99 8.25
CA GLY A 23 7.77 -4.13 7.95
C GLY A 23 8.11 -4.28 6.47
N LEU A 24 7.33 -3.68 5.57
CA LEU A 24 7.57 -3.76 4.14
C LEU A 24 8.28 -2.49 3.63
N PRO A 25 9.22 -2.59 2.68
CA PRO A 25 9.77 -1.42 2.02
C PRO A 25 8.65 -0.59 1.36
N SER A 26 8.72 0.73 1.50
CA SER A 26 7.75 1.65 0.87
C SER A 26 7.70 1.51 -0.65
N ALA A 27 8.82 1.13 -1.28
CA ALA A 27 8.88 0.80 -2.71
C ALA A 27 7.98 -0.40 -3.05
N THR A 28 8.05 -1.49 -2.28
CA THR A 28 7.19 -2.68 -2.46
C THR A 28 5.71 -2.33 -2.32
N VAL A 29 5.36 -1.50 -1.32
CA VAL A 29 3.98 -1.01 -1.16
C VAL A 29 3.52 -0.20 -2.38
N SER A 30 4.38 0.69 -2.87
CA SER A 30 4.09 1.49 -4.07
C SER A 30 3.90 0.63 -5.32
N GLU A 31 4.78 -0.36 -5.53
CA GLU A 31 4.72 -1.28 -6.67
C GLU A 31 3.42 -2.09 -6.67
N VAL A 32 3.04 -2.70 -5.54
CA VAL A 32 1.80 -3.47 -5.41
C VAL A 32 0.58 -2.60 -5.74
N VAL A 33 0.54 -1.38 -5.21
CA VAL A 33 -0.58 -0.46 -5.44
C VAL A 33 -0.66 -0.04 -6.91
N HIS A 34 0.47 0.31 -7.54
CA HIS A 34 0.51 0.73 -8.94
C HIS A 34 0.22 -0.42 -9.91
N GLU A 35 0.66 -1.64 -9.61
CA GLU A 35 0.34 -2.82 -10.41
C GLU A 35 -1.17 -3.07 -10.39
N LEU A 36 -1.79 -3.05 -9.21
CA LEU A 36 -3.23 -3.23 -9.05
C LEU A 36 -4.04 -2.11 -9.69
N TYR A 37 -3.57 -0.87 -9.58
CA TYR A 37 -4.17 0.29 -10.25
C TYR A 37 -4.12 0.15 -11.78
N GLY A 38 -2.97 -0.29 -12.33
CA GLY A 38 -2.80 -0.51 -13.76
C GLY A 38 -3.78 -1.52 -14.36
N ARG A 39 -4.23 -2.51 -13.57
CA ARG A 39 -5.26 -3.48 -14.01
C ARG A 39 -6.60 -2.83 -14.35
N PHE A 40 -6.84 -1.59 -13.92
CA PHE A 40 -8.07 -0.83 -14.21
C PHE A 40 -7.94 0.17 -15.36
N HIS A 41 -6.82 0.26 -16.09
CA HIS A 41 -6.64 1.24 -17.17
C HIS A 41 -7.76 1.25 -18.24
N GLY A 42 -8.38 0.10 -18.51
CA GLY A 42 -9.49 -0.03 -19.47
C GLY A 42 -10.90 0.14 -18.88
N ALA A 43 -11.03 0.42 -17.59
CA ALA A 43 -12.32 0.51 -16.92
C ALA A 43 -13.11 1.76 -17.37
N ARG A 44 -14.37 1.56 -17.78
CA ARG A 44 -15.26 2.67 -18.21
C ARG A 44 -15.71 3.55 -17.04
N VAL A 45 -15.83 2.99 -15.83
CA VAL A 45 -16.21 3.72 -14.61
C VAL A 45 -15.02 3.71 -13.66
N ARG A 46 -14.51 4.90 -13.33
CA ARG A 46 -13.26 5.08 -12.57
C ARG A 46 -13.43 5.57 -11.14
N GLU A 47 -14.61 6.07 -10.78
CA GLU A 47 -14.89 6.60 -9.43
C GLU A 47 -14.63 5.57 -8.30
N PHE A 48 -14.80 4.28 -8.60
CA PHE A 48 -14.60 3.19 -7.63
C PHE A 48 -13.22 2.53 -7.70
N VAL A 49 -12.39 2.89 -8.67
CA VAL A 49 -11.07 2.28 -8.86
C VAL A 49 -10.18 2.43 -7.61
N PRO A 50 -10.07 3.62 -6.96
CA PRO A 50 -9.28 3.77 -5.75
C PRO A 50 -9.70 2.82 -4.63
N LEU A 51 -11.00 2.62 -4.42
CA LEU A 51 -11.54 1.72 -3.39
C LEU A 51 -11.19 0.25 -3.68
N PHE A 52 -11.30 -0.17 -4.94
CA PHE A 52 -10.95 -1.52 -5.35
C PHE A 52 -9.45 -1.80 -5.27
N VAL A 53 -8.62 -0.82 -5.61
CA VAL A 53 -7.17 -0.89 -5.46
C VAL A 53 -6.81 -1.01 -3.99
N GLU A 54 -7.35 -0.14 -3.12
CA GLU A 54 -7.08 -0.19 -1.67
C GLU A 54 -7.40 -1.56 -1.07
N ARG A 55 -8.59 -2.10 -1.36
CA ARG A 55 -9.00 -3.40 -0.82
C ARG A 55 -8.07 -4.53 -1.26
N ARG A 56 -7.68 -4.57 -2.54
CA ARG A 56 -6.79 -5.59 -3.09
C ARG A 56 -5.36 -5.42 -2.57
N ALA A 57 -4.88 -4.18 -2.47
CA ALA A 57 -3.54 -3.89 -1.96
C ALA A 57 -3.40 -4.35 -0.52
N ARG A 58 -4.38 -4.05 0.35
CA ARG A 58 -4.36 -4.55 1.74
C ARG A 58 -4.28 -6.08 1.82
N THR A 59 -5.01 -6.79 0.96
CA THR A 59 -4.98 -8.26 0.94
C THR A 59 -3.59 -8.76 0.53
N ALA A 60 -3.03 -8.23 -0.56
CA ALA A 60 -1.70 -8.63 -1.03
C ALA A 60 -0.59 -8.26 -0.04
N LEU A 61 -0.67 -7.09 0.59
CA LEU A 61 0.31 -6.65 1.58
C LEU A 61 0.22 -7.44 2.88
N ASP A 62 -0.97 -7.87 3.30
CA ASP A 62 -1.13 -8.77 4.44
C ASP A 62 -0.45 -10.12 4.19
N GLU A 63 -0.64 -10.71 3.01
CA GLU A 63 0.03 -11.96 2.60
C GLU A 63 1.56 -11.82 2.57
N LEU A 64 2.07 -10.68 2.08
CA LEU A 64 3.50 -10.37 2.07
C LEU A 64 4.04 -10.12 3.48
N ASN A 65 3.29 -9.42 4.33
CA ASN A 65 3.69 -9.09 5.69
C ASN A 65 3.66 -10.31 6.61
N VAL A 66 2.73 -11.25 6.40
CA VAL A 66 2.72 -12.53 7.13
C VAL A 66 3.92 -13.39 6.75
N SER A 67 4.37 -13.31 5.49
CA SER A 67 5.59 -13.98 5.04
C SER A 67 6.87 -13.28 5.51
N TYR A 68 6.79 -11.95 5.71
CA TYR A 68 7.84 -11.16 6.34
C TYR A 68 7.68 -11.18 7.86
N VAL A 69 8.13 -12.26 8.51
CA VAL A 69 8.39 -12.25 9.94
C VAL A 69 9.81 -11.71 10.12
N PRO A 70 10.03 -10.44 10.52
CA PRO A 70 11.36 -10.00 10.87
C PRO A 70 11.73 -10.73 12.15
N GLU A 71 12.52 -11.78 12.04
CA GLU A 71 13.15 -12.43 13.18
C GLU A 71 14.00 -11.35 13.89
N GLU A 72 13.45 -10.87 15.01
CA GLU A 72 14.15 -10.23 16.12
C GLU A 72 15.18 -9.13 15.75
N ARG A 73 14.69 -7.94 15.39
CA ARG A 73 15.43 -6.69 15.65
C ARG A 73 14.83 -5.94 16.83
N HIS A 74 14.49 -6.70 17.87
CA HIS A 74 14.53 -6.24 19.25
C HIS A 74 16.00 -6.28 19.71
N ALA A 75 16.85 -5.44 19.11
CA ALA A 75 18.15 -5.20 19.71
C ALA A 75 17.90 -4.28 20.92
N GLU A 76 18.12 -4.87 22.09
CA GLU A 76 17.95 -4.34 23.44
C GLU A 76 18.54 -2.94 23.70
N PRO A 77 18.13 -2.32 24.82
CA PRO A 77 18.29 -0.90 25.12
C PRO A 77 19.68 -0.53 25.64
N ALA A 78 19.98 0.78 25.55
CA ALA A 78 20.90 1.52 26.41
C ALA A 78 22.25 0.85 26.74
N ALA A 79 23.26 1.10 25.90
CA ALA A 79 24.65 1.05 26.36
C ALA A 79 25.06 2.45 26.83
N VAL A 80 25.13 2.57 28.17
CA VAL A 80 26.02 3.37 29.05
C VAL A 80 26.74 4.60 28.48
#